data_AF-A0A925NTT4-F1
#
_entry.id   AF-A0A925NTT4-F1
#
_cell.length_a   1.000
_cell.length_b   1.000
_cell.length_c   1.000
_cell.angle_alpha   90.00
_cell.angle_beta   90.00
_cell.angle_gamma   90.00
#
_symmetry.space_group_name_H-M   'P 1'
#
loop_
_entity.id
_entity.type
_entity.pdbx_description
1 polymer ?
#
loop_
_entity_poly.entity_id
_entity_poly.type
_entity_poly.pdbx_seq_one_letter_code
_entity_poly.pdbx_strand_id
1 'polypeptide(L)'
;VVSIMSWGVEPHLVNSWNSYLVVTDDERILIPAYGFRKTQRNVEINNKVKISLGSKEVLGYKDYPGTGFIVEGTAAYIESGEEYDMMKSKFSFLTRVLEITVDKAKQML
;
A
#
# COMPACT_ATOMS: atom_id res chain seq x y z
N VAL A 1 1.56 9.77 5.91
CA VAL A 1 2.58 8.94 5.24
C VAL A 1 2.14 7.50 5.38
N VAL A 2 2.40 6.70 4.36
CA VAL A 2 2.11 5.26 4.35
C VAL A 2 3.44 4.55 4.35
N SER A 3 3.66 3.64 5.30
CA SER A 3 4.86 2.80 5.37
C SER A 3 4.50 1.40 4.93
N ILE A 4 5.27 0.83 4.00
CA ILE A 4 5.03 -0.50 3.43
C ILE A 4 6.25 -1.37 3.73
N MET A 5 6.02 -2.44 4.47
CA MET A 5 7.01 -3.48 4.77
C MET A 5 6.82 -4.64 3.81
N SER A 6 7.92 -5.05 3.16
CA SER A 6 8.03 -6.30 2.39
C SER A 6 9.26 -7.05 2.87
N TRP A 7 9.32 -8.36 2.66
CA TRP A 7 10.49 -9.16 3.03
C TRP A 7 10.61 -10.39 2.13
N GLY A 8 11.80 -10.57 1.55
CA GLY A 8 12.21 -11.82 0.91
C GLY A 8 13.10 -12.62 1.85
N VAL A 9 14.28 -12.06 2.17
CA VAL A 9 15.19 -12.57 3.23
C VAL A 9 15.17 -11.61 4.41
N GLU A 10 15.62 -10.37 4.19
CA GLU A 10 15.63 -9.30 5.20
C GLU A 10 14.44 -8.34 4.99
N PRO A 11 13.87 -7.79 6.08
CA PRO A 11 12.87 -6.73 6.00
C PRO A 11 13.32 -5.53 5.18
N HIS A 12 12.39 -5.00 4.40
CA HIS A 12 12.57 -3.78 3.65
C HIS A 12 11.36 -2.86 3.84
N LEU A 13 11.64 -1.60 4.16
CA LEU A 13 10.64 -0.56 4.34
C LEU A 13 10.79 0.49 3.24
N VAL A 14 9.65 0.88 2.69
CA VAL A 14 9.49 2.01 1.77
C VAL A 14 8.26 2.80 2.15
N ASN A 15 8.11 3.98 1.56
CA ASN A 15 7.01 4.88 1.87
C ASN A 15 6.23 5.33 0.63
N SER A 16 4.97 5.70 0.87
CA SER A 16 4.09 6.42 -0.05
C SER A 16 3.26 7.46 0.73
N TRP A 17 2.27 8.06 0.09
CA TRP A 17 1.38 9.07 0.66
C TRP A 17 -0.05 8.54 0.80
N ASN A 18 -0.79 9.00 1.82
CA ASN A 18 -2.18 8.61 2.01
C ASN A 18 -3.03 8.99 0.78
N SER A 19 -2.75 10.15 0.19
CA SER A 19 -3.42 10.67 -1.02
C SER A 19 -3.10 9.89 -2.30
N TYR A 20 -2.14 8.95 -2.26
CA TYR A 20 -1.77 8.11 -3.41
C TYR A 20 -2.40 6.73 -3.36
N LEU A 21 -3.12 6.39 -2.28
CA LEU A 21 -3.85 5.15 -2.19
C LEU A 21 -5.17 5.27 -2.97
N VAL A 22 -5.42 4.32 -3.86
CA VAL A 22 -6.72 4.16 -4.52
C VAL A 22 -7.31 2.85 -4.04
N VAL A 23 -8.48 2.90 -3.40
CA VAL A 23 -9.23 1.70 -3.00
C VAL A 23 -10.20 1.37 -4.12
N THR A 24 -10.19 0.12 -4.59
CA THR A 24 -11.08 -0.38 -5.62
C THR A 24 -12.41 -0.86 -5.03
N ASP A 25 -13.42 -1.06 -5.88
CA ASP A 25 -14.75 -1.52 -5.45
C ASP A 25 -14.70 -2.92 -4.81
N ASP A 26 -13.71 -3.75 -5.19
CA ASP A 26 -13.42 -5.06 -4.61
C ASP A 26 -12.42 -5.00 -3.44
N GLU A 27 -12.27 -3.83 -2.81
CA GLU A 27 -11.51 -3.59 -1.58
C GLU A 27 -9.99 -3.82 -1.65
N ARG A 28 -9.41 -3.90 -2.87
CA ARG A 28 -7.95 -3.86 -3.05
C ARG A 28 -7.42 -2.43 -2.90
N ILE A 29 -6.14 -2.30 -2.56
CA ILE A 29 -5.45 -1.01 -2.49
C ILE A 29 -4.41 -0.93 -3.62
N LEU A 30 -4.55 0.05 -4.50
CA LEU A 30 -3.60 0.35 -5.57
C LEU A 30 -2.69 1.51 -5.19
N ILE A 31 -1.38 1.33 -5.39
CA ILE A 31 -0.34 2.30 -5.04
C ILE A 31 0.58 2.53 -6.25
N PRO A 32 0.83 3.78 -6.70
CA PRO A 32 1.71 4.03 -7.84
C PRO A 32 3.17 3.68 -7.49
N ALA A 33 3.83 2.91 -8.36
CA ALA A 33 5.19 2.42 -8.14
C ALA A 33 6.17 2.87 -9.25
N TYR A 34 7.20 3.62 -8.84
CA TYR A 34 8.39 3.93 -9.66
C TYR A 34 9.67 3.31 -9.07
N GLY A 35 10.03 3.69 -7.84
CA GLY A 35 11.27 3.26 -7.18
C GLY A 35 11.24 1.89 -6.50
N PHE A 36 10.07 1.26 -6.38
CA PHE A 36 9.77 0.06 -5.57
C PHE A 36 10.46 -1.25 -6.04
N ARG A 37 11.66 -1.18 -6.63
CA ARG A 37 12.37 -2.31 -7.25
C ARG A 37 12.75 -3.41 -6.25
N LYS A 38 13.21 -3.04 -5.04
CA LYS A 38 13.52 -4.03 -3.99
C LYS A 38 12.24 -4.63 -3.39
N THR A 39 11.20 -3.83 -3.21
CA THR A 39 9.87 -4.33 -2.83
C THR A 39 9.35 -5.35 -3.85
N GLN A 40 9.48 -5.08 -5.15
CA GLN A 40 9.06 -6.01 -6.21
C GLN A 40 9.79 -7.35 -6.12
N ARG A 41 11.13 -7.31 -5.99
CA ARG A 41 11.94 -8.54 -5.78
C ARG A 41 11.54 -9.30 -4.51
N ASN A 42 11.21 -8.58 -3.44
CA ASN A 42 10.74 -9.22 -2.21
C ASN A 42 9.39 -9.91 -2.43
N VAL A 43 8.45 -9.24 -3.12
CA VAL A 43 7.11 -9.77 -3.43
C VAL A 43 7.17 -11.03 -4.30
N GLU A 44 8.12 -11.10 -5.23
CA GLU A 44 8.37 -12.30 -6.06
C GLU A 44 8.82 -13.52 -5.22
N ILE A 45 9.48 -13.29 -4.08
CA ILE A 45 9.93 -14.34 -3.15
C ILE A 45 8.83 -14.66 -2.12
N ASN A 46 8.21 -13.62 -1.58
CA ASN A 46 7.15 -13.71 -0.60
C ASN A 46 6.23 -12.49 -0.76
N ASN A 47 5.02 -12.75 -1.22
CA ASN A 47 4.06 -11.72 -1.56
C ASN A 47 3.39 -11.05 -0.35
N LYS A 48 3.66 -11.49 0.88
CA LYS A 48 3.08 -10.87 2.09
C LYS A 48 3.69 -9.51 2.37
N VAL A 49 2.82 -8.56 2.73
CA VAL A 49 3.21 -7.21 3.13
C VAL A 49 2.48 -6.77 4.40
N LYS A 50 3.06 -5.77 5.09
CA LYS A 50 2.38 -5.02 6.15
C LYS A 50 2.45 -3.54 5.86
N ILE A 51 1.32 -2.85 6.01
CA ILE A 51 1.20 -1.43 5.73
C ILE A 51 0.77 -0.72 6.99
N SER A 52 1.54 0.29 7.39
CA SER A 52 1.18 1.21 8.47
C SER A 52 0.81 2.55 7.89
N LEU A 53 -0.37 3.05 8.25
CA LEU A 53 -0.82 4.39 7.87
C LEU A 53 -1.66 5.00 8.98
N GLY A 54 -1.79 6.32 8.97
CA GLY A 54 -2.61 7.03 9.95
C GLY A 54 -2.80 8.49 9.59
N SER A 55 -3.63 9.16 10.37
CA SER A 55 -3.89 10.59 10.30
C SER A 55 -4.18 11.13 11.69
N LYS A 56 -3.62 12.31 11.99
CA LYS A 56 -3.97 13.07 13.21
C LYS A 56 -5.37 13.69 13.14
N GLU A 57 -5.96 13.76 11.94
CA GLU A 57 -7.24 14.42 11.66
C GLU A 57 -8.44 13.48 11.85
N VAL A 58 -8.18 12.19 12.08
CA VAL A 58 -9.20 11.17 12.32
C VAL A 58 -9.13 10.77 13.79
N LEU A 59 -10.26 10.78 14.48
CA LEU A 59 -10.32 10.35 15.89
C LEU A 59 -10.03 8.86 16.03
N GLY A 60 -9.23 8.52 17.05
CA GLY A 60 -8.89 7.15 17.42
C GLY A 60 -9.84 6.55 18.44
N TYR A 61 -9.39 5.49 19.10
CA TYR A 61 -10.17 4.88 20.16
C TYR A 61 -10.42 5.89 21.29
N LYS A 62 -11.60 5.81 21.92
CA LYS A 62 -11.98 6.69 23.05
C LYS A 62 -11.84 8.19 22.73
N ASP A 63 -12.08 8.56 21.47
CA ASP A 63 -12.03 9.94 20.98
C ASP A 63 -10.66 10.63 21.15
N TYR A 64 -9.57 9.87 21.22
CA TYR A 64 -8.23 10.45 21.23
C TYR A 64 -7.92 11.11 19.87
N PRO A 65 -7.24 12.28 19.85
CA PRO A 65 -6.81 12.90 18.60
C PRO A 65 -5.83 12.01 17.83
N GLY A 66 -6.22 11.63 16.61
CA GLY A 66 -5.41 10.83 15.71
C GLY A 66 -5.60 9.33 15.83
N THR A 67 -5.54 8.65 14.70
CA THR A 67 -5.56 7.18 14.62
C THR A 67 -4.66 6.64 13.51
N GLY A 68 -4.45 5.34 13.53
CA GLY A 68 -3.73 4.60 12.49
C GLY A 68 -4.13 3.15 12.43
N PHE A 69 -3.80 2.54 11.30
CA PHE A 69 -4.12 1.15 10.98
C PHE A 69 -2.84 0.39 10.60
N ILE A 70 -2.83 -0.89 10.96
CA ILE A 70 -1.99 -1.89 10.32
C ILE A 70 -2.86 -2.71 9.38
N VAL A 71 -2.49 -2.70 8.11
CA VAL A 71 -3.06 -3.56 7.07
C VAL A 71 -2.09 -4.69 6.78
N GLU A 72 -2.58 -5.92 6.81
CA GLU A 72 -1.88 -7.12 6.39
C GLU A 72 -2.54 -7.64 5.11
N GLY A 73 -1.73 -8.09 4.16
CA GLY A 73 -2.24 -8.54 2.87
C GLY A 73 -1.16 -9.15 2.00
N THR A 74 -1.55 -9.46 0.77
CA THR A 74 -0.66 -9.92 -0.29
C THR A 74 -0.52 -8.86 -1.37
N ALA A 75 0.66 -8.81 -2.00
CA ALA A 75 1.00 -7.82 -3.00
C ALA A 75 1.21 -8.45 -4.38
N ALA A 76 0.82 -7.71 -5.42
CA ALA A 76 1.11 -8.01 -6.80
C ALA A 76 1.52 -6.73 -7.56
N TYR A 77 2.13 -6.88 -8.72
CA TYR A 77 2.48 -5.76 -9.60
C TYR A 77 1.70 -5.84 -10.90
N ILE A 78 1.01 -4.75 -11.22
CA ILE A 78 0.29 -4.58 -12.48
C ILE A 78 1.11 -3.66 -13.38
N GLU A 79 1.44 -4.13 -14.58
CA GLU A 79 2.26 -3.39 -15.55
C GLU A 79 1.51 -2.96 -16.81
N SER A 80 0.26 -3.40 -16.97
CA SER A 80 -0.62 -3.08 -18.11
C SER A 80 -2.08 -3.39 -17.79
N GLY A 81 -3.00 -2.87 -18.60
CA GLY A 81 -4.45 -3.12 -18.48
C GLY A 81 -5.20 -1.96 -17.81
N GLU A 82 -6.49 -2.13 -17.63
CA GLU A 82 -7.40 -1.05 -17.23
C GLU A 82 -7.00 -0.36 -15.92
N GLU A 83 -6.62 -1.12 -14.90
CA GLU A 83 -6.18 -0.57 -13.61
C GLU A 83 -4.86 0.18 -13.72
N TYR A 84 -3.94 -0.31 -14.55
CA TYR A 84 -2.68 0.40 -14.84
C TYR A 84 -2.97 1.73 -15.56
N ASP A 85 -3.82 1.72 -16.59
CA ASP A 85 -4.14 2.92 -17.37
C ASP A 85 -4.86 3.98 -16.52
N MET A 86 -5.82 3.54 -15.69
CA MET A 86 -6.50 4.39 -14.72
C MET A 86 -5.51 5.02 -13.73
N MET A 87 -4.62 4.21 -13.15
CA MET A 87 -3.61 4.71 -12.22
C MET A 87 -2.60 5.63 -12.91
N LYS A 88 -2.21 5.34 -14.16
CA LYS A 88 -1.26 6.13 -14.95
C LYS A 88 -1.83 7.50 -15.31
N SER A 89 -3.13 7.58 -15.58
CA SER A 89 -3.86 8.83 -15.76
C SER A 89 -3.79 9.72 -14.51
N LYS A 90 -3.95 9.12 -13.31
CA LYS A 90 -3.86 9.84 -12.02
C LYS A 90 -2.43 10.17 -11.61
N PHE A 91 -1.49 9.26 -11.88
CA PHE A 91 -0.09 9.34 -11.45
C PHE A 91 0.82 9.06 -12.65
N SER A 92 1.01 10.08 -13.49
CA SER A 92 1.75 9.97 -14.76
C SER A 92 3.19 9.49 -14.63
N PHE A 93 3.79 9.57 -13.43
CA PHE A 93 5.14 9.09 -13.16
C PHE A 93 5.25 7.59 -12.89
N LEU A 94 4.13 6.88 -12.64
CA LEU A 94 4.20 5.46 -12.29
C LEU A 94 4.78 4.63 -13.44
N THR A 95 5.48 3.56 -13.10
CA THR A 95 5.94 2.54 -14.08
C THR A 95 5.22 1.22 -13.89
N ARG A 96 4.64 1.00 -12.70
CA ARG A 96 3.80 -0.14 -12.33
C ARG A 96 2.80 0.34 -11.27
N VAL A 97 1.80 -0.48 -11.01
CA VAL A 97 0.93 -0.37 -9.84
C VAL A 97 1.27 -1.49 -8.87
N LEU A 98 1.53 -1.14 -7.61
CA LEU A 98 1.56 -2.10 -6.52
C LEU A 98 0.13 -2.29 -6.04
N GLU A 99 -0.44 -3.45 -6.33
CA GLU A 99 -1.74 -3.90 -5.85
C GLU A 99 -1.58 -4.62 -4.52
N ILE A 100 -2.46 -4.33 -3.57
CA ILE A 100 -2.56 -5.02 -2.29
C ILE A 100 -3.94 -5.64 -2.15
N THR A 101 -4.01 -6.96 -2.10
CA THR A 101 -5.20 -7.69 -1.63
C THR A 101 -5.16 -7.73 -0.10
N VAL A 102 -6.18 -7.16 0.54
CA VAL A 102 -6.23 -6.97 1.99
C VAL A 102 -6.75 -8.24 2.68
N ASP A 103 -5.96 -8.82 3.59
CA ASP A 103 -6.40 -9.94 4.43
C ASP A 103 -7.01 -9.43 5.75
N LYS A 104 -6.43 -8.36 6.30
CA LYS A 104 -6.81 -7.79 7.59
C LYS A 104 -6.44 -6.33 7.68
N ALA A 105 -7.35 -5.50 8.18
CA ALA A 105 -7.08 -4.13 8.61
C ALA A 105 -7.44 -3.98 10.09
N LYS A 106 -6.49 -3.52 10.91
CA LYS A 106 -6.70 -3.32 12.35
C LYS A 106 -6.32 -1.90 12.74
N GLN A 107 -7.26 -1.18 13.34
CA GLN A 107 -6.98 0.09 14.01
C GLN A 107 -6.11 -0.16 15.23
N MET A 108 -5.05 0.64 15.38
CA MET A 108 -4.03 0.46 16.42
C MET A 108 -4.01 1.57 17.46
N LEU A 109 -4.73 2.67 17.20
CA LEU A 109 -4.73 3.89 18.02
C LEU A 109 -6.13 4.47 18.19
#